data_AF-A0A4V2NHP4-F1
#
_entry.id   AF-A0A4V2NHP4-F1
#
_cell.length_a   1.000
_cell.length_b   1.000
_cell.length_c   1.000
_cell.angle_alpha   90.00
_cell.angle_beta   90.00
_cell.angle_gamma   90.00
#
_symmetry.space_group_name_H-M   'P 1'
#
loop_
_entity.id
_entity.type
_entity.pdbx_description
1 polymer ?
#
loop_
_entity_poly.entity_id
_entity_poly.type
_entity_poly.pdbx_seq_one_letter_code
_entity_poly.pdbx_strand_id
1 'polypeptide(L)'
;MPKYLRILIPSVVLLVLVAGAATLGQYLGGLLFARMQKLPQDAVGVFTLFDYWQAYGDVPAVKRALSVCTLLSVVIGGMPAVVITMALLKSRGRIAQFGNARFATRRDIVKAGLLEK
;
A
#
# COMPACT_ATOMS: atom_id res chain seq x y z
N MET A 1 -17.32 1.35 -21.61
CA MET A 1 -17.01 0.41 -20.50
C MET A 1 -18.13 0.45 -19.48
N PRO A 2 -18.59 -0.71 -18.99
CA PRO A 2 -19.59 -0.77 -17.93
C PRO A 2 -19.09 -0.08 -16.64
N LYS A 3 -19.98 0.60 -15.91
CA LYS A 3 -19.64 1.35 -14.68
C LYS A 3 -18.95 0.48 -13.62
N TYR A 4 -19.37 -0.78 -13.47
CA TYR A 4 -18.78 -1.74 -12.52
C TYR A 4 -17.32 -2.04 -12.84
N LEU A 5 -16.98 -2.24 -14.11
CA LEU A 5 -15.63 -2.58 -14.55
C LEU A 5 -14.63 -1.45 -14.25
N ARG A 6 -15.09 -0.20 -14.29
CA ARG A 6 -14.27 1.01 -14.05
C ARG A 6 -13.82 1.15 -12.60
N ILE A 7 -14.51 0.50 -11.66
CA ILE A 7 -14.16 0.46 -10.23
C ILE A 7 -13.45 -0.86 -9.89
N LEU A 8 -13.90 -1.97 -10.46
CA LEU A 8 -13.32 -3.29 -10.23
C LEU A 8 -11.85 -3.38 -10.63
N ILE A 9 -11.50 -2.87 -11.82
CA ILE A 9 -10.13 -2.92 -12.33
C ILE A 9 -9.12 -2.26 -11.37
N PRO A 10 -9.27 -0.98 -10.96
CA PRO A 10 -8.30 -0.36 -10.05
C PRO A 10 -8.28 -1.02 -8.67
N SER A 11 -9.41 -1.53 -8.17
CA SER A 11 -9.45 -2.28 -6.91
C SER A 11 -8.67 -3.59 -6.97
N VAL A 12 -8.79 -4.35 -8.05
CA VAL A 12 -8.03 -5.59 -8.25
C VAL A 12 -6.54 -5.29 -8.40
N VAL A 13 -6.19 -4.28 -9.21
CA VAL A 13 -4.79 -3.87 -9.38
C VAL A 13 -4.18 -3.44 -8.05
N LEU A 14 -4.91 -2.67 -7.25
CA LEU A 14 -4.47 -2.26 -5.92
C LEU A 14 -4.24 -3.48 -5.01
N LEU A 15 -5.17 -4.43 -5.00
CA LEU A 15 -5.07 -5.63 -4.17
C LEU A 15 -3.85 -6.47 -4.56
N VAL A 16 -3.60 -6.66 -5.86
CA VAL A 16 -2.43 -7.39 -6.37
C VAL A 16 -1.13 -6.69 -5.99
N LEU A 17 -1.06 -5.36 -6.11
CA LEU A 17 0.13 -4.59 -5.73
C LEU A 17 0.42 -4.69 -4.23
N VAL A 18 -0.60 -4.58 -3.38
CA VAL A 18 -0.44 -4.68 -1.92
C VAL A 18 -0.06 -6.12 -1.52
N ALA A 19 -0.70 -7.14 -2.09
CA ALA A 19 -0.36 -8.53 -1.82
C ALA A 19 1.06 -8.89 -2.30
N GLY A 20 1.46 -8.41 -3.48
CA GLY A 20 2.82 -8.56 -4.00
C GLY A 20 3.86 -7.89 -3.11
N ALA A 21 3.61 -6.66 -2.65
CA ALA A 21 4.51 -5.97 -1.74
C ALA A 21 4.62 -6.66 -0.37
N ALA A 22 3.50 -7.16 0.17
CA ALA A 22 3.47 -7.86 1.45
C ALA A 22 4.26 -9.17 1.39
N THR A 23 4.07 -9.97 0.33
CA THR A 23 4.82 -11.21 0.13
C THR A 23 6.32 -10.96 -0.05
N LEU A 24 6.68 -9.93 -0.80
CA LEU A 24 8.09 -9.54 -1.00
C LEU A 24 8.74 -9.02 0.30
N GLY A 25 8.02 -8.19 1.06
CA GLY A 25 8.48 -7.71 2.37
C GLY A 25 8.73 -8.85 3.35
N GLN A 26 7.82 -9.84 3.38
CA GLN A 26 7.94 -11.01 4.24
C GLN A 26 9.09 -11.92 3.84
N TYR A 27 9.30 -12.13 2.53
CA TYR A 27 10.44 -12.86 2.02
C TYR A 27 11.77 -12.17 2.35
N LEU A 28 11.87 -10.85 2.15
CA LEU A 28 13.08 -10.08 2.47
C LEU A 28 13.35 -10.07 3.98
N GLY A 29 12.33 -9.94 4.81
CA GLY A 29 12.46 -10.04 6.27
C GLY A 29 12.93 -11.42 6.72
N GLY A 30 12.42 -12.49 6.12
CA GLY A 30 12.86 -13.86 6.37
C GLY A 30 14.30 -14.11 5.92
N LEU A 31 14.69 -13.56 4.77
CA LEU A 31 16.05 -13.66 4.25
C LEU A 31 17.05 -12.93 5.15
N LEU A 32 16.69 -11.75 5.64
CA LEU A 32 17.52 -10.98 6.55
C LEU A 32 17.66 -11.68 7.91
N PHE A 33 16.57 -12.27 8.41
CA PHE A 33 16.61 -13.12 9.60
C PHE A 33 17.52 -14.34 9.41
N ALA A 34 17.41 -15.04 8.28
CA ALA A 34 18.27 -16.18 7.97
C ALA A 34 19.75 -15.79 7.89
N ARG A 35 20.06 -14.61 7.34
CA ARG A 35 21.42 -14.06 7.32
C ARG A 35 21.93 -13.75 8.73
N MET A 36 21.12 -13.15 9.59
CA MET A 36 21.50 -12.85 10.97
C MET A 36 21.74 -14.11 11.80
N GLN A 37 20.90 -15.13 11.62
CA GLN A 37 20.94 -16.37 12.39
C GLN A 37 21.80 -17.46 11.74
N LYS A 38 22.47 -17.15 10.62
CA LYS A 38 23.31 -18.07 9.83
C LYS A 38 22.57 -19.35 9.39
N LEU A 39 21.28 -19.21 9.07
CA LEU A 39 20.45 -20.29 8.57
C LEU A 39 20.69 -20.52 7.07
N PRO A 40 20.48 -21.75 6.58
CA PRO A 40 20.51 -22.04 5.15
C PRO A 40 19.46 -21.19 4.41
N GLN A 41 19.92 -20.43 3.41
CA GLN A 41 19.08 -19.49 2.67
C GLN A 41 18.04 -20.19 1.79
N ASP A 42 18.30 -21.45 1.43
CA ASP A 42 17.43 -22.26 0.59
C ASP A 42 16.13 -22.67 1.28
N ALA A 43 16.10 -22.60 2.62
CA ALA A 43 14.90 -22.87 3.42
C ALA A 43 14.04 -21.62 3.67
N VAL A 44 14.43 -20.46 3.13
CA VAL A 44 13.71 -19.20 3.37
C VAL A 44 12.45 -19.12 2.51
N GLY A 45 11.30 -19.29 3.16
CA GLY A 45 9.97 -19.05 2.59
C GLY A 45 9.28 -17.82 3.17
N VAL A 46 8.12 -17.47 2.59
CA VAL A 46 7.26 -16.35 3.04
C VAL A 46 6.79 -16.52 4.48
N PHE A 47 6.63 -17.77 4.95
CA PHE A 47 6.13 -18.07 6.29
C PHE A 47 7.22 -18.26 7.35
N THR A 48 8.49 -18.18 6.97
CA THR A 48 9.60 -18.48 7.90
C THR A 48 9.60 -17.60 9.15
N LEU A 49 9.32 -16.31 9.02
CA LEU A 49 9.16 -15.42 10.17
C LEU A 49 8.06 -15.91 11.12
N PHE A 50 6.94 -16.40 10.59
CA PHE A 50 5.81 -16.90 11.40
C PHE A 50 6.16 -18.21 12.10
N ASP A 51 6.74 -19.17 11.37
CA ASP A 51 7.14 -20.47 11.92
C ASP A 51 8.16 -20.30 13.05
N TYR A 52 9.12 -19.39 12.89
CA TYR A 52 10.12 -19.09 13.91
C TYR A 52 9.56 -18.31 15.10
N TRP A 53 8.56 -17.45 14.90
CA TRP A 53 7.83 -16.83 16.01
C TRP A 53 7.10 -17.89 16.84
N GLN A 54 6.50 -18.89 16.20
CA GLN A 54 5.78 -19.97 16.89
C GLN A 54 6.73 -20.93 17.61
N ALA A 55 7.85 -21.30 17.00
CA ALA A 55 8.78 -22.28 17.56
C ALA A 55 9.78 -21.69 18.59
N TYR A 56 10.22 -20.44 18.38
CA TYR A 56 11.32 -19.82 19.13
C TYR A 56 10.97 -18.48 19.76
N GLY A 57 9.68 -18.12 19.84
CA GLY A 57 9.21 -16.86 20.42
C GLY A 57 9.59 -16.67 21.89
N ASP A 58 9.87 -17.76 22.61
CA ASP A 58 10.26 -17.74 24.02
C ASP A 58 11.75 -17.53 24.26
N VAL A 59 12.60 -17.71 23.23
CA VAL A 59 14.05 -17.53 23.36
C VAL A 59 14.38 -16.05 23.18
N PRO A 60 14.85 -15.33 24.23
CA PRO A 60 14.92 -13.87 24.24
C PRO A 60 15.90 -13.29 23.20
N ALA A 61 17.00 -14.00 22.91
CA ALA A 61 17.96 -13.60 21.88
C ALA A 61 17.35 -13.67 20.47
N VAL A 62 16.62 -14.75 20.19
CA VAL A 62 15.97 -15.02 18.91
C VAL A 62 14.79 -14.07 18.72
N LYS A 63 13.99 -13.84 19.77
CA LYS A 63 12.88 -12.89 19.79
C LYS A 63 13.27 -11.47 19.39
N ARG A 64 14.43 -10.97 19.86
CA ARG A 64 14.92 -9.63 19.47
C ARG A 64 15.22 -9.53 17.99
N ALA A 65 15.94 -10.52 17.44
CA ALA A 65 16.25 -10.58 16.02
C ALA A 65 14.98 -10.70 15.17
N LEU A 66 14.05 -11.59 15.56
CA LEU A 66 12.74 -11.73 14.93
C LEU A 66 11.95 -10.43 14.97
N SER A 67 11.91 -9.73 16.11
CA SER A 67 11.16 -8.47 16.23
C SER A 67 11.66 -7.41 15.26
N VAL A 68 12.99 -7.24 15.16
CA VAL A 68 13.59 -6.28 14.21
C VAL A 68 13.30 -6.68 12.76
N CYS A 69 13.45 -7.96 12.41
CA CYS A 69 13.21 -8.43 11.04
C CYS A 69 11.72 -8.37 10.66
N THR A 70 10.82 -8.67 11.60
CA THR A 70 9.38 -8.55 11.41
C THR A 70 8.97 -7.10 11.23
N LEU A 71 9.53 -6.19 12.02
CA LEU A 71 9.28 -4.76 11.89
C LEU A 71 9.77 -4.23 10.53
N LEU A 72 10.96 -4.65 10.09
CA LEU A 72 11.47 -4.31 8.77
C LEU A 72 10.57 -4.84 7.65
N SER A 73 10.10 -6.08 7.76
CA SER A 73 9.15 -6.68 6.82
C SER A 73 7.87 -5.85 6.72
N VAL A 74 7.27 -5.48 7.86
CA VAL A 74 6.05 -4.67 7.91
C VAL A 74 6.28 -3.28 7.32
N VAL A 75 7.43 -2.66 7.58
CA VAL A 75 7.76 -1.35 6.99
C VAL A 75 7.88 -1.46 5.47
N ILE A 76 8.59 -2.46 4.95
CA ILE A 76 8.78 -2.65 3.50
C ILE A 76 7.47 -3.04 2.82
N GLY A 77 6.77 -4.05 3.34
CA GLY A 77 5.51 -4.55 2.79
C GLY A 77 4.34 -3.58 2.95
N GLY A 78 4.35 -2.79 4.02
CA GLY A 78 3.31 -1.79 4.32
C GLY A 78 3.53 -0.43 3.63
N MET A 79 4.75 -0.13 3.18
CA MET A 79 5.08 1.16 2.55
C MET A 79 4.14 1.52 1.37
N PRO A 80 3.82 0.61 0.43
CA PRO A 80 2.91 0.94 -0.67
C PRO A 80 1.51 1.30 -0.18
N ALA A 81 0.99 0.60 0.84
CA ALA A 81 -0.32 0.90 1.41
C ALA A 81 -0.35 2.31 2.04
N VAL A 82 0.71 2.70 2.75
CA VAL A 82 0.85 4.05 3.33
C VAL A 82 0.90 5.11 2.24
N VAL A 83 1.72 4.93 1.21
CA VAL A 83 1.87 5.87 0.10
C VAL A 83 0.55 6.06 -0.65
N ILE A 84 -0.16 4.96 -0.94
CA ILE A 84 -1.45 4.98 -1.64
C ILE A 84 -2.50 5.70 -0.78
N THR A 85 -2.57 5.40 0.51
CA THR A 85 -3.51 6.04 1.44
C THR A 85 -3.26 7.55 1.50
N MET A 86 -2.00 7.98 1.61
CA MET A 86 -1.62 9.39 1.58
C MET A 86 -1.99 10.07 0.26
N ALA A 87 -1.74 9.40 -0.87
CA ALA A 87 -2.10 9.92 -2.19
C ALA A 87 -3.62 10.12 -2.33
N LEU A 88 -4.42 9.17 -1.84
CA LEU A 88 -5.89 9.26 -1.86
C LEU A 88 -6.40 10.38 -0.95
N LEU A 89 -5.84 10.53 0.25
CA LEU A 89 -6.18 11.62 1.17
C LEU A 89 -5.87 12.99 0.55
N LYS A 90 -4.68 13.16 -0.05
CA LYS A 90 -4.29 14.39 -0.75
C LYS A 90 -5.18 14.69 -1.96
N SER A 91 -5.64 13.65 -2.67
CA SER A 91 -6.51 13.82 -3.82
C SER A 91 -7.90 14.36 -3.46
N ARG A 92 -8.43 14.04 -2.28
CA ARG A 92 -9.77 14.50 -1.85
C ARG A 92 -9.87 16.01 -1.69
N GLY A 93 -8.80 16.68 -1.26
CA GLY A 93 -8.80 18.14 -1.05
C GLY A 93 -8.81 19.00 -2.32
N ARG A 94 -8.53 18.42 -3.50
CA ARG A 94 -8.47 19.17 -4.77
C ARG A 94 -9.78 19.21 -5.55
N ILE A 95 -10.79 18.45 -5.13
CA ILE A 95 -12.10 18.50 -5.78
C ILE A 95 -12.85 19.65 -5.11
N ALA A 96 -12.89 20.81 -5.77
CA ALA A 96 -13.73 21.91 -5.33
C ALA A 96 -15.19 21.43 -5.29
N GLN A 97 -15.69 21.12 -4.09
CA GLN A 97 -17.02 20.54 -3.89
C GLN A 97 -18.14 21.44 -4.43
N PHE A 98 -17.87 22.75 -4.53
CA PHE A 98 -18.81 23.76 -5.00
C PHE A 98 -18.35 24.47 -6.29
N GLY A 99 -17.36 23.89 -6.99
CA GLY A 99 -16.69 24.59 -8.09
C GLY A 99 -15.72 25.67 -7.59
N ASN A 100 -14.84 26.15 -8.46
CA ASN A 100 -13.95 27.25 -8.11
C ASN A 100 -14.76 28.55 -8.07
N ALA A 101 -14.71 29.28 -6.94
CA ALA A 101 -15.25 30.62 -6.85
C ALA A 101 -14.45 31.55 -7.78
N ARG A 102 -14.98 31.77 -8.98
CA ARG A 102 -14.46 32.71 -9.98
C ARG A 102 -15.63 33.46 -10.62
N PHE A 103 -15.39 34.66 -11.13
CA PHE A 103 -16.39 35.36 -11.92
C PHE A 103 -16.77 34.54 -13.15
N ALA A 104 -18.07 34.51 -13.46
CA ALA A 104 -18.59 33.82 -14.62
C ALA A 104 -17.98 34.41 -15.90
N THR A 105 -17.38 33.57 -16.73
CA THR A 105 -16.86 34.00 -18.04
C THR A 105 -18.01 34.03 -19.05
N ARG A 106 -17.92 34.78 -20.15
CA ARG A 106 -18.96 34.78 -21.22
C ARG A 106 -19.36 33.37 -21.66
N ARG A 107 -18.40 32.44 -21.74
CA ARG A 107 -18.66 31.02 -22.04
C ARG A 107 -19.53 30.33 -20.98
N ASP A 108 -19.33 30.64 -19.71
CA ASP A 108 -20.12 30.08 -18.60
C ASP A 108 -21.57 30.60 -18.66
N ILE A 109 -21.76 31.88 -19.03
CA ILE A 109 -23.07 32.53 -19.17
C ILE A 109 -23.85 31.99 -20.38
N VAL A 110 -23.19 31.83 -21.53
CA VAL A 110 -23.78 31.19 -22.72
C VAL A 110 -24.14 29.73 -22.44
N LYS A 111 -23.29 28.99 -21.72
CA LYS A 111 -23.57 27.60 -21.31
C LYS A 111 -24.76 27.51 -20.35
N ALA A 112 -24.98 28.53 -19.52
CA ALA A 112 -26.13 28.63 -18.65
C ALA A 112 -27.41 29.08 -19.39
N GLY A 113 -27.35 29.38 -20.68
CA GLY A 113 -28.50 29.83 -21.48
C GLY A 113 -28.94 31.27 -21.21
N LEU A 114 -28.10 32.07 -20.53
CA LEU A 114 -28.39 33.46 -20.17
C LEU A 114 -27.95 34.47 -21.23
N LEU A 115 -27.26 34.01 -22.28
CA LEU A 115 -26.82 34.84 -23.41
C LEU A 115 -26.90 34.03 -24.71
N GLU A 116 -27.43 34.64 -25.77
CA GLU A 116 -27.36 34.08 -27.12
C GLU A 116 -25.92 34.13 -27.65
N LYS A 117 -25.61 33.18 -28.55
CA LYS A 117 -24.24 32.78 -28.91
C LYS A 117 -23.46 33.90 -29.59
#